data_AF-A0A543HU99-F1
#
_entry.id   AF-A0A543HU99-F1
#
_cell.length_a   1.000
_cell.length_b   1.000
_cell.length_c   1.000
_cell.angle_alpha   90.00
_cell.angle_beta   90.00
_cell.angle_gamma   90.00
#
_symmetry.space_group_name_H-M   'P 1'
#
loop_
_entity.id
_entity.type
_entity.pdbx_description
1 polymer ?
#
loop_
_entity_poly.entity_id
_entity_poly.type
_entity_poly.pdbx_seq_one_letter_code
_entity_poly.pdbx_strand_id
1 'polypeptide(L)' 'MTTTTARRSRTDLAHHHPRVCRTELGGWTWECACGGASARSRTTRLTWHQAFVGALIHSASICP' A
#
# COMPACT_ATOMS: atom_id res chain seq x y z
N MET A 1 -25.39 -19.34 18.47
CA MET A 1 -25.12 -17.88 18.35
C MET A 1 -23.61 -17.69 18.49
N THR A 2 -22.90 -17.58 17.37
CA THR A 2 -21.45 -17.39 17.35
C THR A 2 -21.15 -15.90 17.27
N THR A 3 -20.67 -15.33 18.38
CA THR A 3 -20.26 -13.93 18.46
C THR A 3 -18.93 -13.78 17.74
N THR A 4 -18.96 -13.36 16.47
CA THR A 4 -17.75 -12.99 15.72
C THR A 4 -17.18 -11.72 16.32
N THR A 5 -16.21 -11.86 17.22
CA THR A 5 -15.40 -10.73 17.68
C THR A 5 -14.67 -10.18 16.46
N ALA A 6 -15.13 -9.06 15.92
CA ALA A 6 -14.43 -8.32 14.88
C ALA A 6 -13.08 -7.90 15.48
N ARG A 7 -12.05 -8.69 15.21
CA ARG A 7 -10.66 -8.40 15.52
C ARG A 7 -10.34 -7.13 14.73
N ARG A 8 -10.52 -5.97 15.36
CA ARG A 8 -9.96 -4.70 14.87
C ARG A 8 -8.49 -5.00 14.69
N SER A 9 -8.05 -5.14 13.43
CA SER A 9 -6.65 -5.21 13.10
C SER A 9 -6.06 -3.95 13.72
N ARG A 10 -5.32 -4.13 14.81
CA ARG A 10 -4.50 -3.06 15.36
C ARG A 10 -3.52 -2.73 14.24
N THR A 11 -3.87 -1.73 13.42
CA THR A 11 -3.03 -1.28 12.32
C THR A 11 -1.72 -0.92 12.95
N ASP A 12 -0.72 -1.74 12.68
CA ASP A 12 0.61 -1.57 13.23
C ASP A 12 1.18 -0.30 12.59
N LEU A 13 1.07 0.80 13.33
CA LEU A 13 1.49 2.12 12.89
C LEU A 13 3.03 2.24 12.78
N ALA A 14 3.79 1.21 13.21
CA ALA A 14 5.25 1.25 13.17
C ALA A 14 5.84 0.71 11.86
N HIS A 15 5.06 -0.01 11.05
CA HIS A 15 5.54 -0.67 9.83
C HIS A 15 5.04 0.00 8.54
N HIS A 16 4.99 1.33 8.52
CA HIS A 16 4.54 2.15 7.39
C HIS A 16 5.62 2.35 6.30
N HIS A 17 6.35 1.30 5.93
CA HIS A 17 7.32 1.39 4.85
C HIS A 17 6.67 0.94 3.54
N PRO A 18 6.24 1.87 2.66
CA PRO A 18 5.74 1.49 1.36
C PRO A 18 6.88 0.85 0.55
N ARG A 19 6.55 -0.22 -0.17
CA ARG A 19 7.49 -0.96 -1.01
C ARG A 19 7.10 -0.78 -2.47
N VAL A 20 8.08 -0.48 -3.31
CA VAL A 20 7.92 -0.42 -4.76
C VAL A 20 8.30 -1.77 -5.35
N CYS A 21 7.36 -2.39 -6.06
CA CYS A 21 7.49 -3.75 -6.57
C CYS A 21 7.24 -3.77 -8.08
N ARG A 22 7.86 -4.72 -8.78
CA ARG A 22 7.61 -4.97 -10.20
C ARG A 22 6.43 -5.93 -10.35
N THR A 23 5.54 -5.69 -11.30
CA THR A 23 4.38 -6.55 -11.55
C THR A 23 4.74 -7.69 -12.53
N GLU A 24 4.06 -8.83 -12.39
CA GLU A 24 4.24 -10.00 -13.27
C GLU A 24 3.93 -9.70 -14.75
N LEU A 25 2.99 -8.78 -15.01
CA LEU A 25 2.57 -8.37 -16.35
C LEU A 25 3.45 -7.29 -16.99
N GLY A 26 4.56 -6.94 -16.35
CA GLY A 26 5.39 -5.80 -16.73
C GLY A 26 4.79 -4.47 -16.26
N GLY A 27 5.59 -3.72 -15.52
CA GLY A 27 5.19 -2.46 -14.89
C GLY A 27 5.64 -2.39 -13.45
N TRP A 28 5.34 -1.27 -12.80
CA TRP A 28 5.66 -1.05 -11.40
C TRP A 28 4.39 -0.81 -10.62
N THR A 29 4.44 -1.12 -9.33
CA THR A 29 3.39 -0.83 -8.36
C THR A 29 4.03 -0.53 -7.02
N TRP A 30 3.23 -0.08 -6.06
CA TRP A 30 3.66 0.04 -4.69
C TRP A 30 2.56 -0.43 -3.73
N GLU A 31 3.00 -0.94 -2.59
CA GLU A 31 2.16 -1.48 -1.54
C GLU A 31 2.62 -1.00 -0.16
N CYS A 32 1.67 -0.84 0.76
CA CYS A 32 1.95 -0.53 2.16
C CYS A 32 1.14 -1.46 3.07
N ALA A 33 1.76 -1.90 4.17
CA ALA A 33 1.14 -2.77 5.15
C ALA A 33 0.08 -2.07 6.03
N CYS A 34 -0.20 -0.77 5.79
CA CYS A 34 -1.21 0.01 6.50
C CYS A 34 -2.67 -0.48 6.28
N GLY A 35 -2.88 -1.50 5.45
CA GLY A 35 -4.17 -2.17 5.27
C GLY A 35 -5.13 -1.50 4.29
N GLY A 36 -4.81 -0.30 3.79
CA GLY A 36 -5.68 0.46 2.89
C GLY A 36 -5.03 0.96 1.59
N ALA A 37 -3.72 1.16 1.60
CA ALA A 37 -3.03 1.87 0.53
C ALA A 37 -2.07 0.96 -0.25
N SER A 38 -2.50 0.68 -1.46
CA SER A 38 -1.66 0.22 -2.56
C SER A 38 -2.16 0.92 -3.81
N ALA A 39 -1.33 1.01 -4.84
CA ALA A 39 -1.80 1.40 -6.16
C ALA A 39 -2.71 0.29 -6.72
N ARG A 40 -3.92 0.14 -6.17
CA ARG A 40 -4.97 -0.80 -6.61
C ARG A 40 -5.56 -0.46 -7.97
N SER A 41 -5.01 0.52 -8.67
CA SER A 41 -5.30 0.78 -10.08
C SER A 41 -4.72 -0.35 -10.94
N ARG A 42 -5.28 -1.56 -10.81
CA ARG A 42 -4.95 -2.76 -11.61
C ARG A 42 -5.07 -2.52 -13.12
N THR A 43 -5.70 -1.41 -13.52
CA THR A 43 -5.92 -1.03 -14.91
C THR A 43 -4.77 -0.24 -15.53
N THR A 44 -3.87 0.35 -14.74
CA THR A 44 -2.82 1.24 -15.26
C THR A 44 -1.44 0.71 -14.88
N ARG A 45 -0.64 0.34 -15.88
CA ARG A 45 0.79 0.03 -15.68
C ARG A 45 1.50 1.32 -15.28
N LEU A 46 1.90 1.43 -14.02
CA LEU A 46 2.71 2.55 -13.58
C LEU A 46 4.15 2.39 -14.09
N THR A 47 4.77 3.51 -14.42
CA THR A 47 6.24 3.57 -14.54
C THR A 47 6.87 3.45 -13.15
N TRP A 48 8.16 3.11 -13.10
CA TRP A 48 8.90 3.05 -11.84
C TRP A 48 8.78 4.36 -11.04
N HIS A 49 8.92 5.49 -11.73
CA HIS A 49 8.82 6.81 -11.14
C HIS A 49 7.44 7.05 -10.53
N GLN A 50 6.36 6.72 -11.24
CA GLN A 50 5.00 6.89 -10.73
C GLN A 50 4.73 6.02 -9.50
N ALA A 51 5.21 4.77 -9.49
CA ALA A 51 5.09 3.91 -8.32
C ALA A 51 5.89 4.44 -7.12
N PHE A 52 7.10 4.95 -7.35
CA PHE A 52 7.96 5.54 -6.33
C PHE A 52 7.39 6.83 -5.74
N VAL A 53 6.90 7.75 -6.58
CA VAL A 53 6.25 8.98 -6.11
C VAL A 53 4.98 8.68 -5.33
N GLY A 54 4.15 7.72 -5.78
CA GLY A 54 2.97 7.29 -5.04
C GLY A 54 3.32 6.73 -3.65
N ALA A 55 4.37 5.91 -3.57
CA ALA A 55 4.91 5.42 -2.30
C ALA A 55 5.40 6.56 -1.41
N LEU A 56 6.16 7.52 -1.95
CA LEU A 56 6.67 8.67 -1.20
C LEU A 56 5.55 9.55 -0.65
N ILE A 57 4.58 9.93 -1.49
CA ILE A 57 3.41 10.71 -1.07
C ILE A 57 2.67 10.00 0.05
N HIS A 58 2.50 8.68 -0.05
CA HIS A 58 1.85 7.90 0.98
C HIS A 58 2.65 7.90 2.29
N SER A 59 3.97 7.72 2.23
CA SER A 59 4.83 7.79 3.42
C SER A 59 4.80 9.16 4.08
N ALA A 60 4.79 10.24 3.29
CA ALA A 60 4.72 11.62 3.78
C ALA A 60 3.33 11.96 4.35
N SER A 61 2.25 11.38 3.81
CA SER A 61 0.89 11.63 4.30
C SER A 61 0.61 10.96 5.65
N ILE A 62 1.33 9.90 5.99
CA ILE A 62 1.20 9.20 7.27
C ILE A 62 2.04 9.88 8.37
N CYS A 63 2.97 10.75 8.01
CA CYS A 63 3.76 11.55 8.94
C CYS A 63 3.81 13.03 8.49
N PRO A 64 2.82 13.86 8.87
CA PRO A 64 3.03 15.31 8.92
C PRO A 64 4.04 15.69 10.02
#